data_AF-Q6J8J8-F1
#
_entry.id   AF-Q6J8J8-F1
#
_cell.length_a   1.000
_cell.length_b   1.000
_cell.length_c   1.000
_cell.angle_alpha   90.00
_cell.angle_beta   90.00
_cell.angle_gamma   90.00
#
_symmetry.space_group_name_H-M   'P 1'
#
loop_
_entity.id
_entity.type
_entity.pdbx_description
1 polymer ?
#
loop_
_entity_poly.entity_id
_entity_poly.type
_entity_poly.pdbx_seq_one_letter_code
_entity_poly.pdbx_strand_id
1 'polypeptide(L)'
;QISGKDKATQWILKVIGTPDKTNSDFRISRDTAELIKLTSETQHPQDKISFAKLNLIVKNQLTAKGEFRVAKNGKGDFTASFDTLKTEPKHKLEIESKFHIQSPKYDIDASLTLDGKKKLHLRSENTIEKLKFSTKNIGEANDKIVAFEANGSLKGELRGNGEIQGTFIFNAPDGRVIDGSINRKFSTNAKSGLSQGNIDAQLSDTPFGSDKKRSIALKGKLDRLNTKTKEFSANTNLVYTAFNGDKSEISYQIKQQPNGDAKNIDFSIKGYGNPLPQPFEIAVALGDYSAQHAVISITSKYGEIFSVSANGNYNNNQALEYGLQANIEIPKSNLKSLEIKSHGKVLKSLIGNENAAYNAEFFLDSKTS
;
A
#
# COMPACT_ATOMS: atom_id res chain seq x y z
N GLN A 1 39.95 -38.73 11.49
CA GLN A 1 40.60 -40.05 11.39
C GLN A 1 40.63 -40.65 12.80
N ILE A 2 39.78 -41.63 13.08
CA ILE A 2 39.82 -42.42 14.32
C ILE A 2 40.61 -43.69 13.98
N SER A 3 41.93 -43.63 14.00
CA SER A 3 42.76 -44.83 13.85
C SER A 3 43.95 -44.76 14.80
N GLY A 4 43.92 -45.66 15.79
CA GLY A 4 44.93 -45.81 16.83
C GLY A 4 44.36 -46.75 17.89
N LYS A 5 45.04 -47.88 18.07
CA LYS A 5 44.71 -49.08 18.85
C LYS A 5 43.95 -48.85 20.18
N ASP A 6 42.94 -49.69 20.41
CA ASP A 6 42.30 -50.13 21.66
C ASP A 6 42.23 -49.16 22.83
N LYS A 7 41.40 -48.14 22.68
CA LYS A 7 40.91 -47.35 23.83
C LYS A 7 39.39 -47.38 23.83
N ALA A 8 38.82 -48.00 24.86
CA ALA A 8 37.38 -48.17 25.01
C ALA A 8 36.68 -46.80 24.98
N THR A 9 35.70 -46.66 24.09
CA THR A 9 34.80 -45.50 24.07
C THR A 9 33.59 -45.83 24.92
N GLN A 10 33.28 -44.98 25.88
CA GLN A 10 32.16 -45.14 26.79
C GLN A 10 31.23 -43.95 26.64
N TRP A 11 29.92 -44.19 26.75
CA TRP A 11 28.92 -43.14 26.79
C TRP A 11 28.01 -43.33 28.00
N ILE A 12 27.55 -42.21 28.56
CA ILE A 12 26.67 -42.17 29.73
C ILE A 12 25.55 -41.20 29.42
N LEU A 13 24.30 -41.61 29.62
CA LEU A 13 23.12 -40.74 29.62
C LEU A 13 22.44 -40.84 30.99
N LYS A 14 22.29 -39.70 31.67
CA LYS A 14 21.51 -39.57 32.90
C LYS A 14 20.37 -38.60 32.66
N VAL A 15 19.14 -39.01 33.00
CA VAL A 15 17.95 -38.15 32.94
C VAL A 15 17.27 -38.22 34.30
N ILE A 16 17.03 -37.06 34.91
CA ILE A 16 16.39 -36.93 36.22
C ILE A 16 15.22 -35.96 36.06
N GLY A 17 14.00 -36.44 36.24
CA GLY A 17 12.78 -35.65 36.12
C GLY A 17 11.96 -35.60 37.41
N THR A 18 11.36 -34.46 37.68
CA THR A 18 10.20 -34.25 38.57
C THR A 18 9.06 -33.65 37.73
N PRO A 19 7.81 -33.56 38.24
CA PRO A 19 6.69 -33.03 37.45
C PRO A 19 6.92 -31.65 36.80
N ASP A 20 7.75 -30.79 37.41
CA ASP A 20 8.00 -29.43 36.94
C ASP A 20 9.42 -29.20 36.39
N LYS A 21 10.31 -30.20 36.41
CA LYS A 21 11.73 -30.03 36.09
C LYS A 21 12.37 -31.28 35.51
N THR A 22 13.17 -31.13 34.46
CA THR A 22 13.99 -32.23 33.90
C THR A 22 15.44 -31.78 33.75
N ASN A 23 16.36 -32.60 34.24
CA ASN A 23 17.79 -32.45 34.01
C ASN A 23 18.30 -33.64 33.17
N SER A 24 19.16 -33.38 32.20
CA SER A 24 19.87 -34.43 31.47
C SER A 24 21.38 -34.16 31.42
N ASP A 25 22.17 -35.23 31.44
CA ASP A 25 23.63 -35.20 31.33
C ASP A 25 24.05 -36.36 30.43
N PHE A 26 24.59 -36.02 29.26
CA PHE A 26 25.13 -36.94 28.29
C PHE A 26 26.62 -36.73 28.12
N ARG A 27 27.40 -37.81 28.21
CA ARG A 27 28.87 -37.76 28.12
C ARG A 27 29.39 -38.87 27.23
N ILE A 28 30.38 -38.58 26.39
CA ILE A 28 31.18 -39.56 25.65
C ILE A 28 32.63 -39.40 26.07
N SER A 29 33.29 -40.48 26.50
CA SER A 29 34.67 -40.49 26.96
C SER A 29 35.50 -41.57 26.27
N ARG A 30 36.82 -41.35 26.17
CA ARG A 30 37.79 -42.34 25.69
C ARG A 30 39.00 -42.34 26.63
N ASP A 31 39.27 -43.48 27.25
CA ASP A 31 40.46 -43.67 28.11
C ASP A 31 40.59 -42.56 29.18
N THR A 32 39.49 -42.33 29.91
CA THR A 32 39.25 -41.25 30.90
C THR A 32 39.09 -39.83 30.37
N ALA A 33 39.43 -39.54 29.11
CA ALA A 33 39.23 -38.22 28.53
C ALA A 33 37.79 -38.02 28.03
N GLU A 34 37.08 -37.03 28.59
CA GLU A 34 35.76 -36.60 28.10
C GLU A 34 35.90 -35.92 26.72
N LEU A 35 35.24 -36.48 25.70
CA LEU A 35 35.27 -35.99 24.32
C LEU A 35 34.08 -35.07 24.02
N ILE A 36 32.89 -35.45 24.50
CA ILE A 36 31.64 -34.70 24.32
C ILE A 36 30.91 -34.69 25.66
N LYS A 37 30.40 -33.52 26.05
CA LYS A 37 29.50 -33.36 27.18
C LYS A 37 28.35 -32.45 26.82
N LEU A 38 27.13 -32.93 27.01
CA LEU A 38 25.90 -32.18 26.85
C LEU A 38 25.15 -32.22 28.18
N THR A 39 24.93 -31.05 28.78
CA THR A 39 24.06 -30.90 29.95
C THR A 39 22.85 -30.07 29.58
N SER A 40 21.66 -30.53 29.95
CA SER A 40 20.41 -29.79 29.80
C SER A 40 19.65 -29.66 31.11
N GLU A 41 18.96 -28.54 31.30
CA GLU A 41 18.01 -28.32 32.38
C GLU A 41 16.77 -27.64 31.81
N THR A 42 15.58 -28.12 32.15
CA THR A 42 14.31 -27.49 31.75
C THR A 42 13.37 -27.38 32.95
N GLN A 43 12.63 -26.29 33.05
CA GLN A 43 11.49 -26.13 33.97
C GLN A 43 10.22 -25.96 33.16
N HIS A 44 9.17 -26.69 33.53
CA HIS A 44 7.94 -26.80 32.76
C HIS A 44 6.68 -26.87 33.65
N PRO A 45 6.41 -25.84 34.47
CA PRO A 45 5.22 -25.82 35.32
C PRO A 45 3.95 -25.91 34.48
N GLN A 46 3.04 -26.83 34.83
CA GLN A 46 1.77 -27.04 34.13
C GLN A 46 1.95 -27.29 32.62
N ASP A 47 2.94 -28.12 32.26
CA ASP A 47 3.27 -28.51 30.89
C ASP A 47 3.70 -27.35 29.97
N LYS A 48 4.10 -26.21 30.54
CA LYS A 48 4.61 -25.04 29.80
C LYS A 48 6.04 -24.75 30.18
N ILE A 49 6.97 -24.83 29.22
CA ILE A 49 8.37 -24.51 29.43
C ILE A 49 8.50 -23.04 29.86
N SER A 50 9.03 -22.82 31.07
CA SER A 50 9.36 -21.48 31.60
C SER A 50 10.86 -21.21 31.62
N PHE A 51 11.67 -22.27 31.56
CA PHE A 51 13.13 -22.21 31.56
C PHE A 51 13.72 -23.37 30.76
N ALA A 52 14.77 -23.11 29.99
CA ALA A 52 15.61 -24.14 29.40
C ALA A 52 17.07 -23.67 29.36
N LYS A 53 18.00 -24.55 29.70
CA LYS A 53 19.45 -24.31 29.66
C LYS A 53 20.14 -25.49 29.01
N LEU A 54 21.06 -25.21 28.12
CA LEU A 54 21.85 -26.18 27.36
C LEU A 54 23.32 -25.78 27.40
N ASN A 55 24.20 -26.75 27.58
CA ASN A 55 25.65 -26.55 27.50
C ASN A 55 26.28 -27.78 26.86
N LEU A 56 26.86 -27.58 25.67
CA LEU A 56 27.56 -28.56 24.87
C LEU A 56 29.05 -28.21 24.83
N ILE A 57 29.88 -29.18 25.17
CA ILE A 57 31.33 -29.10 25.08
C ILE A 57 31.80 -30.24 24.18
N VAL A 58 32.45 -29.89 23.08
CA VAL A 58 33.18 -30.84 22.23
C VAL A 58 34.66 -30.53 22.41
N LYS A 59 35.39 -31.47 23.03
CA LYS A 59 36.78 -31.29 23.45
C LYS A 59 37.63 -30.71 22.32
N ASN A 60 38.32 -29.60 22.62
CA ASN A 60 39.21 -28.88 21.71
C ASN A 60 38.56 -28.42 20.39
N GLN A 61 37.23 -28.38 20.27
CA GLN A 61 36.55 -28.00 19.02
C GLN A 61 35.54 -26.89 19.22
N LEU A 62 34.61 -27.05 20.16
CA LEU A 62 33.44 -26.18 20.31
C LEU A 62 32.98 -26.14 21.76
N THR A 63 32.62 -24.95 22.23
CA THR A 63 31.75 -24.77 23.40
C THR A 63 30.50 -24.02 22.96
N ALA A 64 29.32 -24.58 23.20
CA ALA A 64 28.05 -23.95 22.90
C ALA A 64 27.16 -23.92 24.15
N LYS A 65 26.62 -22.75 24.47
CA LYS A 65 25.71 -22.55 25.61
C LYS A 65 24.45 -21.87 25.12
N GLY A 66 23.31 -22.22 25.71
CA GLY A 66 22.04 -21.58 25.46
C GLY A 66 21.22 -21.52 26.75
N GLU A 67 20.55 -20.41 26.98
CA GLU A 67 19.63 -20.24 28.10
C GLU A 67 18.40 -19.47 27.63
N PHE A 68 17.23 -19.95 28.02
CA PHE A 68 15.91 -19.42 27.66
C PHE A 68 15.07 -19.31 28.92
N ARG A 69 14.39 -18.19 29.09
CA ARG A 69 13.47 -17.90 30.20
C ARG A 69 12.21 -17.25 29.66
N VAL A 70 11.05 -17.66 30.15
CA VAL A 70 9.78 -17.00 29.84
C VAL A 70 8.85 -17.02 31.05
N ALA A 71 8.31 -15.85 31.38
CA ALA A 71 7.32 -15.64 32.40
C ALA A 71 5.90 -15.88 31.86
N LYS A 72 4.92 -16.08 32.76
CA LYS A 72 3.51 -16.31 32.39
C LYS A 72 2.89 -15.16 31.58
N ASN A 73 3.45 -13.95 31.69
CA ASN A 73 3.02 -12.77 30.93
C ASN A 73 3.74 -12.63 29.56
N GLY A 74 4.33 -13.71 29.04
CA GLY A 74 4.99 -13.74 27.73
C GLY A 74 6.29 -12.94 27.64
N LYS A 75 6.76 -12.30 28.72
CA LYS A 75 8.09 -11.67 28.79
C LYS A 75 9.15 -12.73 28.99
N GLY A 76 10.26 -12.61 28.29
CA GLY A 76 11.35 -13.55 28.43
C GLY A 76 12.66 -13.06 27.84
N ASP A 77 13.66 -13.90 27.97
CA ASP A 77 15.00 -13.67 27.46
C ASP A 77 15.60 -14.97 26.92
N PHE A 78 16.49 -14.81 25.95
CA PHE A 78 17.27 -15.88 25.34
C PHE A 78 18.72 -15.41 25.23
N THR A 79 19.65 -16.23 25.68
CA THR A 79 21.09 -15.99 25.49
C THR A 79 21.72 -17.24 24.90
N ALA A 80 22.63 -17.09 23.95
CA ALA A 80 23.44 -18.18 23.43
C ALA A 80 24.86 -17.73 23.13
N SER A 81 25.82 -18.64 23.29
CA SER A 81 27.22 -18.40 22.97
C SER A 81 27.83 -19.61 22.28
N PHE A 82 28.57 -19.40 21.19
CA PHE A 82 29.32 -20.44 20.47
C PHE A 82 30.78 -20.01 20.37
N ASP A 83 31.69 -20.86 20.82
CA ASP A 83 33.14 -20.59 20.85
C ASP A 83 33.89 -21.73 20.15
N THR A 84 34.59 -21.42 19.06
CA THR A 84 35.44 -22.38 18.33
C THR A 84 36.83 -22.44 18.96
N LEU A 85 37.22 -23.65 19.37
CA LEU A 85 38.46 -23.86 20.12
C LEU A 85 39.65 -24.30 19.26
N LYS A 86 39.40 -24.77 18.03
CA LYS A 86 40.43 -25.34 17.13
C LYS A 86 40.83 -24.47 15.94
N THR A 87 40.01 -23.51 15.54
CA THR A 87 40.27 -22.70 14.35
C THR A 87 41.28 -21.60 14.67
N GLU A 88 42.11 -21.23 13.69
CA GLU A 88 42.85 -19.97 13.70
C GLU A 88 42.33 -19.07 12.57
N PRO A 89 41.70 -17.92 12.88
CA PRO A 89 41.38 -17.43 14.23
C PRO A 89 40.28 -18.24 14.95
N LYS A 90 40.27 -18.16 16.28
CA LYS A 90 39.17 -18.64 17.12
C LYS A 90 38.01 -17.65 17.00
N HIS A 91 36.79 -18.17 16.94
CA HIS A 91 35.60 -17.36 16.76
C HIS A 91 34.64 -17.50 17.93
N LYS A 92 34.09 -16.38 18.39
CA LYS A 92 33.07 -16.32 19.43
C LYS A 92 31.83 -15.61 18.90
N LEU A 93 30.71 -16.32 18.84
CA LEU A 93 29.40 -15.76 18.52
C LEU A 93 28.57 -15.67 19.80
N GLU A 94 28.03 -14.50 20.10
CA GLU A 94 27.13 -14.25 21.22
C GLU A 94 25.79 -13.76 20.67
N ILE A 95 24.70 -14.32 21.18
CA ILE A 95 23.33 -13.96 20.84
C ILE A 95 22.64 -13.61 22.16
N GLU A 96 22.05 -12.43 22.22
CA GLU A 96 21.23 -11.99 23.35
C GLU A 96 19.90 -11.52 22.80
N SER A 97 18.79 -11.94 23.40
CA SER A 97 17.47 -11.47 23.04
C SER A 97 16.59 -11.30 24.26
N LYS A 98 15.79 -10.23 24.26
CA LYS A 98 14.68 -9.98 25.17
C LYS A 98 13.42 -9.90 24.33
N PHE A 99 12.33 -10.48 24.82
CA PHE A 99 11.07 -10.50 24.08
C PHE A 99 9.86 -10.35 25.00
N HIS A 100 8.74 -9.95 24.41
CA HIS A 100 7.43 -9.94 25.02
C HIS A 100 6.41 -10.43 23.98
N ILE A 101 6.03 -11.71 24.06
CA ILE A 101 5.16 -12.37 23.07
C ILE A 101 3.82 -12.68 23.73
N GLN A 102 3.02 -11.64 24.00
CA GLN A 102 1.67 -11.79 24.54
C GLN A 102 0.78 -10.62 24.12
N SER A 103 -0.40 -10.95 23.58
CA SER A 103 -1.40 -9.96 23.19
C SER A 103 -1.64 -8.89 24.27
N PRO A 104 -1.66 -7.60 23.90
CA PRO A 104 -1.57 -7.07 22.53
C PRO A 104 -0.13 -6.85 22.03
N LYS A 105 0.91 -7.13 22.84
CA LYS A 105 2.31 -6.78 22.56
C LYS A 105 3.14 -7.95 22.03
N TYR A 106 3.96 -7.67 21.02
CA TYR A 106 4.82 -8.66 20.35
C TYR A 106 6.18 -8.03 20.07
N ASP A 107 6.96 -7.84 21.14
CA ASP A 107 8.23 -7.12 21.09
C ASP A 107 9.40 -8.10 21.07
N ILE A 108 10.44 -7.80 20.29
CA ILE A 108 11.72 -8.53 20.22
C ILE A 108 12.85 -7.52 20.16
N ASP A 109 13.84 -7.67 21.03
CA ASP A 109 15.09 -6.92 21.02
C ASP A 109 16.22 -7.96 21.03
N ALA A 110 17.04 -8.01 19.98
CA ALA A 110 18.06 -9.02 19.79
C ALA A 110 19.39 -8.41 19.31
N SER A 111 20.48 -8.87 19.91
CA SER A 111 21.85 -8.53 19.54
C SER A 111 22.62 -9.79 19.18
N LEU A 112 23.37 -9.71 18.08
CA LEU A 112 24.32 -10.73 17.65
C LEU A 112 25.71 -10.10 17.60
N THR A 113 26.65 -10.65 18.36
CA THR A 113 28.03 -10.17 18.44
C THR A 113 28.98 -11.27 17.98
N LEU A 114 29.76 -11.01 16.93
CA LEU A 114 30.83 -11.89 16.46
C LEU A 114 32.20 -11.30 16.82
N ASP A 115 33.01 -12.10 17.51
CA ASP A 115 34.38 -11.82 17.93
C ASP A 115 34.53 -10.51 18.73
N GLY A 116 33.48 -10.12 19.46
CA GLY A 116 33.41 -8.89 20.25
C GLY A 116 33.38 -7.59 19.41
N LYS A 117 33.48 -7.67 18.08
CA LYS A 117 33.66 -6.52 17.19
C LYS A 117 32.48 -6.29 16.27
N LYS A 118 31.99 -7.33 15.60
CA LYS A 118 30.90 -7.21 14.62
C LYS A 118 29.57 -7.36 15.34
N LYS A 119 28.80 -6.28 15.44
CA LYS A 119 27.51 -6.25 16.12
C LYS A 119 26.38 -6.03 15.11
N LEU A 120 25.34 -6.84 15.23
CA LEU A 120 24.05 -6.66 14.59
C LEU A 120 23.01 -6.52 15.70
N HIS A 121 22.20 -5.47 15.64
CA HIS A 121 21.08 -5.25 16.55
C HIS A 121 19.78 -5.20 15.77
N LEU A 122 18.76 -5.89 16.28
CA LEU A 122 17.43 -5.99 15.71
C LEU A 122 16.43 -5.70 16.81
N ARG A 123 15.61 -4.68 16.62
CA ARG A 123 14.51 -4.35 17.52
C ARG A 123 13.20 -4.30 16.76
N SER A 124 12.18 -4.93 17.29
CA SER A 124 10.82 -4.95 16.78
C SER A 124 9.89 -4.68 17.95
N GLU A 125 9.10 -3.61 17.88
CA GLU A 125 8.10 -3.23 18.87
C GLU A 125 6.74 -3.28 18.16
N ASN A 126 5.83 -4.14 18.60
CA ASN A 126 4.55 -4.35 17.93
C ASN A 126 3.41 -4.35 18.94
N THR A 127 2.35 -3.61 18.61
CA THR A 127 1.07 -3.65 19.32
C THR A 127 -0.03 -3.95 18.34
N ILE A 128 -0.77 -5.05 18.58
CA ILE A 128 -1.88 -5.49 17.74
C ILE A 128 -3.13 -5.56 18.61
N GLU A 129 -4.07 -4.67 18.34
CA GLU A 129 -5.41 -4.65 18.91
C GLU A 129 -6.43 -4.96 17.80
N LYS A 130 -7.69 -5.22 18.18
CA LYS A 130 -8.76 -5.57 17.23
C LYS A 130 -8.93 -4.55 16.09
N LEU A 131 -8.69 -3.27 16.37
CA LEU A 131 -8.97 -2.15 15.47
C LEU A 131 -7.77 -1.23 15.27
N LYS A 132 -6.61 -1.56 15.84
CA LYS A 132 -5.41 -0.73 15.78
C LYS A 132 -4.18 -1.60 15.69
N PHE A 133 -3.19 -1.14 14.95
CA PHE A 133 -1.85 -1.72 15.01
C PHE A 133 -0.80 -0.61 15.04
N SER A 134 0.33 -0.92 15.68
CA SER A 134 1.54 -0.11 15.70
C SER A 134 2.73 -1.05 15.56
N THR A 135 3.68 -0.71 14.71
CA THR A 135 4.93 -1.46 14.53
C THR A 135 6.10 -0.49 14.40
N LYS A 136 7.22 -0.83 15.02
CA LYS A 136 8.49 -0.13 14.92
C LYS A 136 9.60 -1.16 14.85
N ASN A 137 10.25 -1.25 13.69
CA ASN A 137 11.33 -2.19 13.43
C ASN A 137 12.61 -1.40 13.15
N ILE A 138 13.69 -1.78 13.80
CA ILE A 138 15.01 -1.16 13.67
C ILE A 138 16.04 -2.27 13.47
N GLY A 139 16.86 -2.13 12.45
CA GLY A 139 18.05 -2.94 12.25
C GLY A 139 19.29 -2.05 12.25
N GLU A 140 20.31 -2.43 13.00
CA GLU A 140 21.56 -1.70 13.10
C GLU A 140 22.74 -2.64 12.87
N ALA A 141 23.61 -2.29 11.93
CA ALA A 141 24.86 -3.01 11.68
C ALA A 141 25.96 -2.04 11.28
N ASN A 142 27.10 -2.06 11.98
CA ASN A 142 28.26 -1.18 11.73
C ASN A 142 27.84 0.30 11.57
N ASP A 143 27.12 0.83 12.56
CA ASP A 143 26.61 2.21 12.62
C ASP A 143 25.61 2.61 11.52
N LYS A 144 25.19 1.67 10.66
CA LYS A 144 24.11 1.87 9.69
C LYS A 144 22.80 1.42 10.28
N ILE A 145 21.83 2.34 10.35
CA ILE A 145 20.51 2.11 10.91
C ILE A 145 19.48 2.08 9.78
N VAL A 146 18.65 1.05 9.74
CA VAL A 146 17.40 1.01 8.98
C VAL A 146 16.25 0.99 9.96
N ALA A 147 15.22 1.81 9.73
CA ALA A 147 14.04 1.84 10.59
C ALA A 147 12.75 1.86 9.77
N PHE A 148 11.74 1.12 10.21
CA PHE A 148 10.40 1.12 9.65
C PHE A 148 9.38 1.26 10.77
N GLU A 149 8.59 2.31 10.73
CA GLU A 149 7.53 2.60 11.67
C GLU A 149 6.20 2.66 10.92
N ALA A 150 5.16 1.99 11.41
CA ALA A 150 3.83 2.10 10.84
C ALA A 150 2.75 2.02 11.91
N ASN A 151 1.71 2.83 11.73
CA ASN A 151 0.54 2.87 12.58
C ASN A 151 -0.70 2.78 11.71
N GLY A 152 -1.70 2.05 12.17
CA GLY A 152 -2.99 2.01 11.51
C GLY A 152 -4.13 1.85 12.49
N SER A 153 -5.28 2.42 12.15
CA SER A 153 -6.50 2.28 12.91
C SER A 153 -7.71 2.18 11.99
N LEU A 154 -8.67 1.39 12.45
CA LEU A 154 -9.97 1.17 11.83
C LEU A 154 -11.04 1.57 12.83
N LYS A 155 -12.06 2.29 12.36
CA LYS A 155 -13.24 2.60 13.17
C LYS A 155 -14.48 2.26 12.36
N GLY A 156 -15.46 1.63 13.00
CA GLY A 156 -16.70 1.23 12.35
C GLY A 156 -16.56 0.03 11.40
N GLU A 157 -17.53 -0.14 10.52
CA GLU A 157 -17.62 -1.25 9.58
C GLU A 157 -17.06 -0.86 8.21
N LEU A 158 -16.02 -1.56 7.75
CA LEU A 158 -15.28 -1.25 6.51
C LEU A 158 -16.14 -1.13 5.25
N ARG A 159 -17.26 -1.88 5.18
CA ARG A 159 -18.13 -1.97 4.00
C ARG A 159 -19.27 -0.94 3.98
N GLY A 160 -19.61 -0.32 5.10
CA GLY A 160 -20.79 0.55 5.19
C GLY A 160 -20.51 1.90 5.85
N ASN A 161 -19.86 1.89 7.01
CA ASN A 161 -19.62 3.06 7.86
C ASN A 161 -18.25 2.92 8.54
N GLY A 162 -17.20 3.33 7.84
CA GLY A 162 -15.83 3.03 8.23
C GLY A 162 -14.89 4.21 8.08
N GLU A 163 -13.97 4.35 9.03
CA GLU A 163 -12.81 5.23 8.95
C GLU A 163 -11.54 4.37 8.97
N ILE A 164 -10.61 4.63 8.05
CA ILE A 164 -9.28 4.04 7.99
C ILE A 164 -8.30 5.19 8.14
N GLN A 165 -7.36 5.06 9.08
CA GLN A 165 -6.23 5.98 9.22
C GLN A 165 -4.96 5.16 9.26
N GLY A 166 -3.95 5.56 8.51
CA GLY A 166 -2.66 4.87 8.47
C GLY A 166 -1.54 5.83 8.18
N THR A 167 -0.38 5.57 8.79
CA THR A 167 0.86 6.31 8.54
C THR A 167 2.02 5.33 8.55
N PHE A 168 3.04 5.57 7.73
CA PHE A 168 4.31 4.87 7.84
C PHE A 168 5.48 5.83 7.62
N ILE A 169 6.63 5.47 8.17
CA ILE A 169 7.92 6.13 7.97
C ILE A 169 8.98 5.06 7.80
N PHE A 170 9.73 5.14 6.71
CA PHE A 170 10.90 4.31 6.43
C PHE A 170 12.14 5.19 6.39
N ASN A 171 13.11 4.87 7.24
CA ASN A 171 14.43 5.50 7.26
C ASN A 171 15.43 4.50 6.66
N ALA A 172 16.00 4.87 5.51
CA ALA A 172 17.01 4.07 4.84
C ALA A 172 18.40 4.26 5.49
N PRO A 173 19.32 3.30 5.33
CA PRO A 173 20.68 3.39 5.86
C PRO A 173 21.51 4.58 5.35
N ASP A 174 21.15 5.14 4.20
CA ASP A 174 21.78 6.32 3.63
C ASP A 174 21.19 7.63 4.17
N GLY A 175 20.24 7.57 5.11
CA GLY A 175 19.55 8.72 5.70
C GLY A 175 18.44 9.32 4.83
N ARG A 176 18.06 8.65 3.75
CA ARG A 176 16.83 8.96 2.99
C ARG A 176 15.60 8.55 3.81
N VAL A 177 14.55 9.37 3.75
CA VAL A 177 13.27 9.13 4.45
C VAL A 177 12.14 9.01 3.44
N ILE A 178 11.37 7.93 3.53
CA ILE A 178 10.14 7.72 2.76
C ILE A 178 8.99 7.59 3.75
N ASP A 179 8.03 8.50 3.69
CA ASP A 179 6.89 8.51 4.58
C ASP A 179 5.58 8.60 3.81
N GLY A 180 4.49 8.15 4.43
CA GLY A 180 3.18 8.25 3.81
C GLY A 180 2.05 8.17 4.80
N SER A 181 0.89 8.62 4.36
CA SER A 181 -0.34 8.58 5.14
C SER A 181 -1.56 8.27 4.27
N ILE A 182 -2.58 7.71 4.89
CA ILE A 182 -3.90 7.51 4.29
C ILE A 182 -4.97 7.77 5.34
N ASN A 183 -5.95 8.59 5.00
CA ASN A 183 -7.14 8.86 5.77
C ASN A 183 -8.34 8.67 4.87
N ARG A 184 -9.15 7.66 5.14
CA ARG A 184 -10.37 7.37 4.39
C ARG A 184 -11.56 7.38 5.33
N LYS A 185 -12.63 8.08 4.96
CA LYS A 185 -13.94 7.98 5.63
C LYS A 185 -15.01 7.61 4.62
N PHE A 186 -15.86 6.68 5.00
CA PHE A 186 -17.00 6.25 4.19
C PHE A 186 -18.22 6.08 5.08
N SER A 187 -19.36 6.55 4.63
CA SER A 187 -20.62 6.45 5.36
C SER A 187 -21.77 6.19 4.41
N THR A 188 -22.73 5.38 4.85
CA THR A 188 -23.94 5.06 4.12
C THR A 188 -25.16 5.31 4.99
N ASN A 189 -26.08 6.15 4.52
CA ASN A 189 -27.36 6.35 5.19
C ASN A 189 -28.27 5.15 4.96
N ALA A 190 -28.61 4.43 6.03
CA ALA A 190 -29.42 3.21 5.95
C ALA A 190 -30.83 3.44 5.38
N LYS A 191 -31.43 4.63 5.57
CA LYS A 191 -32.78 4.95 5.07
C LYS A 191 -32.78 5.25 3.58
N SER A 192 -31.89 6.13 3.12
CA SER A 192 -31.85 6.55 1.71
C SER A 192 -30.98 5.65 0.82
N GLY A 193 -30.10 4.84 1.40
CA GLY A 193 -29.08 4.09 0.67
C GLY A 193 -27.97 4.98 0.09
N LEU A 194 -27.91 6.24 0.52
CA LEU A 194 -26.93 7.21 0.01
C LEU A 194 -25.59 7.02 0.71
N SER A 195 -24.56 6.72 -0.07
CA SER A 195 -23.18 6.65 0.38
C SER A 195 -22.39 7.90 0.00
N GLN A 196 -21.53 8.35 0.92
CA GLN A 196 -20.61 9.47 0.75
C GLN A 196 -19.29 9.16 1.45
N GLY A 197 -18.20 9.80 1.03
CA GLY A 197 -16.90 9.59 1.65
C GLY A 197 -15.80 10.49 1.14
N ASN A 198 -14.64 10.38 1.78
CA ASN A 198 -13.41 11.03 1.36
C ASN A 198 -12.21 10.09 1.51
N ILE A 199 -11.16 10.41 0.76
CA ILE A 199 -9.84 9.83 0.88
C ILE A 199 -8.81 10.95 0.76
N ASP A 200 -7.87 10.99 1.69
CA ASP A 200 -6.68 11.83 1.66
C ASP A 200 -5.48 10.90 1.83
N ALA A 201 -4.62 10.81 0.82
CA ALA A 201 -3.45 9.96 0.85
C ALA A 201 -2.22 10.75 0.38
N GLN A 202 -1.08 10.53 1.03
CA GLN A 202 0.17 11.19 0.72
C GLN A 202 1.32 10.17 0.76
N LEU A 203 2.27 10.34 -0.16
CA LEU A 203 3.57 9.68 -0.14
C LEU A 203 4.65 10.75 -0.38
N SER A 204 5.69 10.72 0.45
CA SER A 204 6.80 11.66 0.45
C SER A 204 8.14 10.94 0.42
N ASP A 205 9.12 11.60 -0.19
CA ASP A 205 10.48 11.11 -0.33
C ASP A 205 11.45 12.28 -0.11
N THR A 206 12.26 12.15 0.95
CA THR A 206 13.23 13.14 1.41
C THR A 206 14.64 12.55 1.27
N PRO A 207 15.48 13.07 0.35
CA PRO A 207 16.84 12.59 0.15
C PRO A 207 17.74 12.90 1.34
N PHE A 208 18.85 12.16 1.46
CA PHE A 208 19.85 12.42 2.49
C PHE A 208 20.39 13.85 2.45
N GLY A 209 20.48 14.49 3.62
CA GLY A 209 21.07 15.83 3.78
C GLY A 209 20.25 16.96 3.16
N SER A 210 18.99 16.72 2.79
CA SER A 210 18.11 17.70 2.15
C SER A 210 16.83 17.89 2.96
N ASP A 211 16.44 19.14 3.21
CA ASP A 211 15.11 19.48 3.74
C ASP A 211 14.04 19.54 2.64
N LYS A 212 14.46 19.45 1.37
CA LYS A 212 13.57 19.39 0.22
C LYS A 212 13.06 17.97 0.03
N LYS A 213 11.74 17.83 -0.02
CA LYS A 213 11.04 16.57 -0.30
C LYS A 213 10.25 16.67 -1.60
N ARG A 214 10.13 15.54 -2.29
CA ARG A 214 9.08 15.36 -3.32
C ARG A 214 7.90 14.63 -2.73
N SER A 215 6.71 14.84 -3.26
CA SER A 215 5.50 14.16 -2.79
C SER A 215 4.46 13.94 -3.87
N ILE A 216 3.64 12.93 -3.68
CA ILE A 216 2.37 12.74 -4.38
C ILE A 216 1.25 12.73 -3.34
N ALA A 217 0.20 13.53 -3.57
CA ALA A 217 -0.96 13.66 -2.70
C ALA A 217 -2.24 13.44 -3.50
N LEU A 218 -3.12 12.58 -3.00
CA LEU A 218 -4.41 12.24 -3.57
C LEU A 218 -5.51 12.68 -2.62
N LYS A 219 -6.41 13.56 -3.08
CA LYS A 219 -7.63 13.94 -2.36
C LYS A 219 -8.84 13.57 -3.18
N GLY A 220 -9.56 12.54 -2.76
CA GLY A 220 -10.81 12.11 -3.37
C GLY A 220 -11.99 12.39 -2.46
N LYS A 221 -13.13 12.73 -3.05
CA LYS A 221 -14.41 12.86 -2.37
C LYS A 221 -15.49 12.21 -3.22
N LEU A 222 -16.23 11.32 -2.59
CA LEU A 222 -17.45 10.73 -3.12
C LEU A 222 -18.60 11.55 -2.55
N ASP A 223 -19.13 12.49 -3.33
CA ASP A 223 -20.27 13.31 -2.90
C ASP A 223 -21.54 12.48 -2.79
N ARG A 224 -21.74 11.57 -3.75
CA ARG A 224 -22.97 10.80 -3.85
C ARG A 224 -22.74 9.45 -4.51
N LEU A 225 -23.21 8.38 -3.87
CA LEU A 225 -23.39 7.08 -4.49
C LEU A 225 -24.71 6.50 -4.00
N ASN A 226 -25.63 6.23 -4.92
CA ASN A 226 -26.85 5.51 -4.62
C ASN A 226 -27.03 4.41 -5.67
N THR A 227 -26.82 3.17 -5.25
CA THR A 227 -26.88 2.01 -6.14
C THR A 227 -28.30 1.71 -6.61
N LYS A 228 -29.33 2.13 -5.85
CA LYS A 228 -30.75 1.96 -6.23
C LYS A 228 -31.16 2.92 -7.33
N THR A 229 -30.86 4.20 -7.16
CA THR A 229 -31.19 5.27 -8.14
C THR A 229 -30.14 5.42 -9.24
N LYS A 230 -29.04 4.65 -9.18
CA LYS A 230 -27.90 4.72 -10.11
C LYS A 230 -27.27 6.11 -10.17
N GLU A 231 -27.31 6.83 -9.06
CA GLU A 231 -26.69 8.14 -8.91
C GLU A 231 -25.24 8.02 -8.46
N PHE A 232 -24.35 8.79 -9.07
CA PHE A 232 -22.93 8.80 -8.76
C PHE A 232 -22.37 10.20 -8.90
N SER A 233 -21.52 10.64 -7.97
CA SER A 233 -20.79 11.90 -8.06
C SER A 233 -19.50 11.79 -7.27
N ALA A 234 -18.38 12.02 -7.94
CA ALA A 234 -17.06 11.99 -7.32
C ALA A 234 -16.16 13.08 -7.90
N ASN A 235 -15.29 13.61 -7.05
CA ASN A 235 -14.23 14.52 -7.41
C ASN A 235 -12.91 14.04 -6.82
N THR A 236 -11.84 14.14 -7.61
CA THR A 236 -10.51 13.70 -7.21
C THR A 236 -9.49 14.71 -7.66
N ASN A 237 -8.52 14.99 -6.80
CA ASN A 237 -7.39 15.85 -7.04
C ASN A 237 -6.10 15.06 -6.76
N LEU A 238 -5.18 15.05 -7.72
CA LEU A 238 -3.85 14.48 -7.61
C LEU A 238 -2.81 15.58 -7.75
N VAL A 239 -2.01 15.79 -6.72
CA VAL A 239 -0.95 16.80 -6.68
C VAL A 239 0.41 16.11 -6.56
N TYR A 240 1.27 16.33 -7.53
CA TYR A 240 2.70 16.03 -7.44
C TYR A 240 3.45 17.30 -7.02
N THR A 241 4.43 17.17 -6.13
CA THR A 241 5.37 18.24 -5.76
C THR A 241 6.78 17.71 -5.99
N ALA A 242 7.55 18.38 -6.84
CA ALA A 242 8.94 18.04 -7.14
C ALA A 242 9.89 18.53 -6.04
N PHE A 243 11.16 18.09 -6.09
CA PHE A 243 12.18 18.51 -5.11
C PHE A 243 12.43 20.02 -5.07
N ASN A 244 12.22 20.73 -6.19
CA ASN A 244 12.35 22.18 -6.24
C ASN A 244 11.12 22.92 -5.68
N GLY A 245 10.08 22.20 -5.27
CA GLY A 245 8.82 22.75 -4.77
C GLY A 245 7.76 22.99 -5.85
N ASP A 246 8.10 22.80 -7.12
CA ASP A 246 7.12 22.95 -8.22
C ASP A 246 6.02 21.92 -8.09
N LYS A 247 4.79 22.36 -8.38
CA LYS A 247 3.60 21.53 -8.28
C LYS A 247 3.00 21.26 -9.65
N SER A 248 2.54 20.03 -9.82
CA SER A 248 1.72 19.61 -10.95
C SER A 248 0.45 18.99 -10.40
N GLU A 249 -0.69 19.41 -10.90
CA GLU A 249 -1.99 19.01 -10.40
C GLU A 249 -2.86 18.48 -11.54
N ILE A 250 -3.58 17.40 -11.28
CA ILE A 250 -4.66 16.90 -12.11
C ILE A 250 -5.90 16.73 -11.23
N SER A 251 -6.97 17.42 -11.58
CA SER A 251 -8.28 17.30 -10.94
C SER A 251 -9.27 16.72 -11.93
N TYR A 252 -10.08 15.74 -11.52
CA TYR A 252 -11.22 15.27 -12.30
C TYR A 252 -12.49 15.23 -11.47
N GLN A 253 -13.62 15.41 -12.15
CA GLN A 253 -14.96 15.29 -11.60
C GLN A 253 -15.80 14.43 -12.53
N ILE A 254 -16.59 13.54 -11.96
CA ILE A 254 -17.56 12.72 -12.67
C ILE A 254 -18.88 12.74 -11.92
N LYS A 255 -19.98 12.88 -12.66
CA LYS A 255 -21.32 12.94 -12.11
C LYS A 255 -22.27 12.22 -13.05
N GLN A 256 -23.07 11.31 -12.50
CA GLN A 256 -24.14 10.61 -13.19
C GLN A 256 -25.44 10.81 -12.41
N GLN A 257 -26.48 11.24 -13.11
CA GLN A 257 -27.81 11.43 -12.53
C GLN A 257 -28.88 10.79 -13.42
N PRO A 258 -29.87 10.09 -12.85
CA PRO A 258 -31.05 9.68 -13.60
C PRO A 258 -31.86 10.91 -14.00
N ASN A 259 -32.48 10.86 -15.18
CA ASN A 259 -33.43 11.85 -15.66
C ASN A 259 -34.65 11.13 -16.27
N GLY A 260 -35.62 10.73 -15.44
CA GLY A 260 -36.69 9.82 -15.85
C GLY A 260 -36.13 8.48 -16.34
N ASP A 261 -36.49 8.09 -17.57
CA ASP A 261 -35.95 6.90 -18.24
C ASP A 261 -34.56 7.12 -18.87
N ALA A 262 -34.11 8.38 -18.94
CA ALA A 262 -32.81 8.78 -19.48
C ALA A 262 -31.77 9.01 -18.37
N LYS A 263 -30.53 9.35 -18.78
CA LYS A 263 -29.42 9.62 -17.87
C LYS A 263 -28.60 10.82 -18.33
N ASN A 264 -28.06 11.54 -17.35
CA ASN A 264 -27.08 12.60 -17.54
C ASN A 264 -25.72 12.13 -17.00
N ILE A 265 -24.65 12.34 -17.77
CA ILE A 265 -23.27 12.08 -17.36
C ILE A 265 -22.45 13.33 -17.64
N ASP A 266 -21.86 13.91 -16.59
CA ASP A 266 -20.88 14.98 -16.69
C ASP A 266 -19.51 14.44 -16.28
N PHE A 267 -18.50 14.66 -17.11
CA PHE A 267 -17.10 14.39 -16.82
C PHE A 267 -16.29 15.66 -17.07
N SER A 268 -15.41 16.02 -16.15
CA SER A 268 -14.43 17.07 -16.39
C SER A 268 -13.07 16.67 -15.84
N ILE A 269 -12.02 17.07 -16.53
CA ILE A 269 -10.63 16.93 -16.11
C ILE A 269 -9.91 18.25 -16.37
N LYS A 270 -9.12 18.68 -15.40
CA LYS A 270 -8.28 19.86 -15.47
C LYS A 270 -6.88 19.49 -15.02
N GLY A 271 -5.86 20.01 -15.68
CA GLY A 271 -4.49 19.79 -15.26
C GLY A 271 -3.61 21.01 -15.49
N TYR A 272 -2.67 21.25 -14.58
CA TYR A 272 -1.74 22.36 -14.65
C TYR A 272 -0.41 22.03 -13.95
N GLY A 273 0.64 22.81 -14.26
CA GLY A 273 1.98 22.64 -13.69
C GLY A 273 2.92 21.80 -14.55
N ASN A 274 4.18 21.67 -14.13
CA ASN A 274 5.24 21.11 -14.99
C ASN A 274 4.98 19.63 -15.38
N PRO A 275 5.20 19.23 -16.64
CA PRO A 275 5.82 19.98 -17.74
C PRO A 275 4.84 20.80 -18.60
N LEU A 276 3.58 20.98 -18.19
CA LEU A 276 2.58 21.72 -18.96
C LEU A 276 2.84 23.23 -18.87
N PRO A 277 3.17 23.92 -19.98
CA PRO A 277 3.36 25.37 -20.00
C PRO A 277 2.07 26.16 -19.75
N GLN A 278 0.91 25.54 -19.96
CA GLN A 278 -0.42 26.12 -19.82
C GLN A 278 -1.38 25.08 -19.24
N PRO A 279 -2.42 25.48 -18.49
CA PRO A 279 -3.43 24.55 -18.01
C PRO A 279 -4.24 23.95 -19.17
N PHE A 280 -4.61 22.68 -19.06
CA PHE A 280 -5.61 22.08 -19.93
C PHE A 280 -6.90 21.83 -19.17
N GLU A 281 -8.04 21.96 -19.86
CA GLU A 281 -9.35 21.59 -19.35
C GLU A 281 -10.09 20.80 -20.43
N ILE A 282 -10.71 19.69 -20.05
CA ILE A 282 -11.60 18.91 -20.90
C ILE A 282 -12.88 18.66 -20.11
N ALA A 283 -14.03 18.91 -20.71
CA ALA A 283 -15.32 18.53 -20.16
C ALA A 283 -16.16 17.83 -21.22
N VAL A 284 -16.88 16.81 -20.81
CA VAL A 284 -17.83 16.04 -21.61
C VAL A 284 -19.12 15.96 -20.83
N ALA A 285 -20.21 16.42 -21.42
CA ALA A 285 -21.56 16.26 -20.90
C ALA A 285 -22.36 15.42 -21.89
N LEU A 286 -23.00 14.38 -21.38
CA LEU A 286 -23.94 13.54 -22.11
C LEU A 286 -25.29 13.68 -21.41
N GLY A 287 -26.17 14.50 -21.97
CA GLY A 287 -27.51 14.79 -21.47
C GLY A 287 -28.58 13.95 -22.14
N ASP A 288 -29.65 13.66 -21.38
CA ASP A 288 -30.86 12.96 -21.83
C ASP A 288 -30.59 11.65 -22.59
N TYR A 289 -29.49 10.97 -22.25
CA TYR A 289 -29.05 9.78 -22.95
C TYR A 289 -29.95 8.60 -22.64
N SER A 290 -30.55 8.07 -23.70
CA SER A 290 -31.42 6.91 -23.75
C SER A 290 -31.20 6.15 -25.07
N ALA A 291 -31.92 5.06 -25.29
CA ALA A 291 -31.88 4.37 -26.58
C ALA A 291 -32.36 5.26 -27.75
N GLN A 292 -33.17 6.28 -27.49
CA GLN A 292 -33.85 7.06 -28.53
C GLN A 292 -33.31 8.49 -28.72
N HIS A 293 -32.57 9.01 -27.75
CA HIS A 293 -32.15 10.40 -27.76
C HIS A 293 -30.87 10.55 -26.95
N ALA A 294 -30.00 11.46 -27.39
CA ALA A 294 -28.90 11.96 -26.57
C ALA A 294 -28.46 13.35 -27.03
N VAL A 295 -27.98 14.14 -26.08
CA VAL A 295 -27.29 15.41 -26.31
C VAL A 295 -25.87 15.27 -25.79
N ILE A 296 -24.88 15.53 -26.63
CA ILE A 296 -23.46 15.49 -26.25
C ILE A 296 -22.88 16.91 -26.35
N SER A 297 -22.10 17.30 -25.35
CA SER A 297 -21.28 18.50 -25.36
C SER A 297 -19.87 18.12 -24.97
N ILE A 298 -18.88 18.55 -25.76
CA ILE A 298 -17.47 18.35 -25.51
C ILE A 298 -16.82 19.73 -25.55
N THR A 299 -16.12 20.10 -24.49
CA THR A 299 -15.29 21.31 -24.48
C THR A 299 -13.86 20.93 -24.14
N SER A 300 -12.90 21.47 -24.87
CA SER A 300 -11.48 21.38 -24.51
C SER A 300 -10.81 22.74 -24.62
N LYS A 301 -9.86 23.01 -23.74
CA LYS A 301 -9.11 24.26 -23.69
C LYS A 301 -7.68 23.99 -23.29
N TYR A 302 -6.74 24.70 -23.91
CA TYR A 302 -5.34 24.67 -23.53
C TYR A 302 -4.82 26.10 -23.35
N GLY A 303 -4.87 26.60 -22.11
CA GLY A 303 -4.56 27.99 -21.75
C GLY A 303 -5.27 28.99 -22.66
N GLU A 304 -4.48 29.89 -23.24
CA GLU A 304 -4.93 30.87 -24.24
C GLU A 304 -4.59 30.45 -25.68
N ILE A 305 -4.10 29.23 -25.88
CA ILE A 305 -3.58 28.77 -27.18
C ILE A 305 -4.73 28.35 -28.08
N PHE A 306 -5.65 27.53 -27.58
CA PHE A 306 -6.86 27.15 -28.30
C PHE A 306 -7.99 26.70 -27.37
N SER A 307 -9.22 26.85 -27.88
CA SER A 307 -10.46 26.29 -27.31
C SER A 307 -11.23 25.54 -28.40
N VAL A 308 -11.84 24.41 -28.04
CA VAL A 308 -12.76 23.66 -28.89
C VAL A 308 -14.06 23.44 -28.11
N SER A 309 -15.20 23.66 -28.75
CA SER A 309 -16.50 23.23 -28.25
C SER A 309 -17.22 22.47 -29.36
N ALA A 310 -17.66 21.26 -29.09
CA ALA A 310 -18.48 20.46 -30.01
C ALA A 310 -19.77 20.05 -29.30
N ASN A 311 -20.90 20.42 -29.88
CA ASN A 311 -22.22 20.01 -29.41
C ASN A 311 -22.85 19.13 -30.47
N GLY A 312 -23.49 18.05 -30.05
CA GLY A 312 -24.23 17.20 -30.94
C GLY A 312 -25.51 16.70 -30.29
N ASN A 313 -26.46 16.30 -31.10
CA ASN A 313 -27.64 15.61 -30.65
C ASN A 313 -28.04 14.54 -31.67
N TYR A 314 -28.76 13.53 -31.19
CA TYR A 314 -29.50 12.65 -32.07
C TYR A 314 -30.87 12.35 -31.46
N ASN A 315 -31.86 12.10 -32.33
CA ASN A 315 -33.21 11.71 -31.94
C ASN A 315 -33.71 10.61 -32.89
N ASN A 316 -34.41 9.63 -32.34
CA ASN A 316 -34.96 8.48 -33.06
C ASN A 316 -36.45 8.24 -32.74
N ASN A 317 -37.14 9.20 -32.11
CA ASN A 317 -38.53 9.01 -31.68
C ASN A 317 -39.55 8.97 -32.84
N GLN A 318 -39.21 9.45 -34.05
CA GLN A 318 -40.10 9.46 -35.22
C GLN A 318 -39.34 9.37 -36.56
N ALA A 319 -38.21 10.06 -36.65
CA ALA A 319 -37.25 10.03 -37.74
C ALA A 319 -35.85 10.05 -37.13
N LEU A 320 -34.87 9.44 -37.80
CA LEU A 320 -33.49 9.48 -37.33
C LEU A 320 -32.90 10.86 -37.70
N GLU A 321 -32.77 11.72 -36.70
CA GLU A 321 -32.23 13.08 -36.82
C GLU A 321 -30.90 13.18 -36.09
N TYR A 322 -29.96 13.94 -36.66
CA TYR A 322 -28.74 14.33 -35.98
C TYR A 322 -28.39 15.80 -36.24
N GLY A 323 -27.76 16.42 -35.26
CA GLY A 323 -27.15 17.74 -35.36
C GLY A 323 -25.76 17.74 -34.73
N LEU A 324 -24.85 18.48 -35.33
CA LEU A 324 -23.47 18.68 -34.87
C LEU A 324 -23.06 20.12 -35.12
N GLN A 325 -22.50 20.77 -34.10
CA GLN A 325 -21.89 22.09 -34.19
C GLN A 325 -20.55 22.05 -33.46
N ALA A 326 -19.46 22.35 -34.17
CA ALA A 326 -18.13 22.47 -33.61
C ALA A 326 -17.58 23.88 -33.82
N ASN A 327 -17.05 24.49 -32.77
CA ASN A 327 -16.35 25.76 -32.79
C ASN A 327 -14.92 25.53 -32.31
N ILE A 328 -13.95 26.05 -33.05
CA ILE A 328 -12.52 26.03 -32.73
C ILE A 328 -12.06 27.47 -32.70
N GLU A 329 -11.42 27.88 -31.62
CA GLU A 329 -10.84 29.22 -31.44
C GLU A 329 -9.33 29.08 -31.24
N ILE A 330 -8.54 29.86 -31.99
CA ILE A 330 -7.07 29.86 -31.93
C ILE A 330 -6.59 31.31 -31.89
N PRO A 331 -6.71 32.01 -30.75
CA PRO A 331 -6.56 33.47 -30.68
C PRO A 331 -5.20 34.00 -31.19
N LYS A 332 -4.14 33.19 -31.05
CA LYS A 332 -2.76 33.54 -31.42
C LYS A 332 -2.36 33.08 -32.84
N SER A 333 -3.27 32.49 -33.62
CA SER A 333 -3.03 32.08 -35.02
C SER A 333 -3.54 33.13 -36.02
N ASN A 334 -3.16 32.98 -37.30
CA ASN A 334 -3.76 33.75 -38.40
C ASN A 334 -5.21 33.32 -38.68
N LEU A 335 -5.55 32.06 -38.37
CA LEU A 335 -6.93 31.58 -38.34
C LEU A 335 -7.45 31.75 -36.90
N LYS A 336 -8.34 32.72 -36.66
CA LYS A 336 -8.85 33.04 -35.32
C LYS A 336 -9.93 32.08 -34.88
N SER A 337 -10.82 31.70 -35.79
CA SER A 337 -11.86 30.72 -35.49
C SER A 337 -12.29 29.90 -36.70
N LEU A 338 -12.79 28.70 -36.44
CA LEU A 338 -13.46 27.81 -37.38
C LEU A 338 -14.75 27.29 -36.74
N GLU A 339 -15.88 27.57 -37.37
CA GLU A 339 -17.19 27.00 -37.01
C GLU A 339 -17.57 25.97 -38.08
N ILE A 340 -18.04 24.79 -37.66
CA ILE A 340 -18.54 23.70 -38.50
C ILE A 340 -19.92 23.32 -38.00
N LYS A 341 -20.91 23.29 -38.90
CA LYS A 341 -22.27 22.81 -38.60
C LYS A 341 -22.63 21.69 -39.56
N SER A 342 -23.13 20.57 -39.03
CA SER A 342 -23.73 19.51 -39.82
C SER A 342 -25.05 19.08 -39.20
N HIS A 343 -26.04 18.83 -40.04
CA HIS A 343 -27.29 18.20 -39.59
C HIS A 343 -27.86 17.33 -40.70
N GLY A 344 -28.68 16.37 -40.30
CA GLY A 344 -29.37 15.53 -41.24
C GLY A 344 -30.55 14.80 -40.62
N LYS A 345 -31.43 14.31 -41.49
CA LYS A 345 -32.63 13.58 -41.13
C LYS A 345 -32.88 12.45 -42.13
N VAL A 346 -33.23 11.28 -41.61
CA VAL A 346 -33.72 10.15 -42.39
C VAL A 346 -35.21 9.97 -42.11
N LEU A 347 -36.02 10.24 -43.13
CA LEU A 347 -37.46 10.08 -43.06
C LEU A 347 -37.84 8.61 -43.31
N LYS A 348 -38.54 8.00 -42.36
CA LYS A 348 -39.16 6.69 -42.58
C LYS A 348 -40.35 6.88 -43.51
N SER A 349 -40.35 6.20 -44.66
CA SER A 349 -41.45 6.31 -45.63
C SER A 349 -42.77 5.83 -45.01
N LEU A 350 -43.83 6.63 -45.18
CA LEU A 350 -45.16 6.41 -44.59
C LEU A 350 -45.97 5.30 -45.30
N ILE A 351 -45.42 4.66 -46.33
CA ILE A 351 -46.12 3.63 -47.11
C ILE A 351 -45.59 2.25 -46.65
N GLY A 352 -46.46 1.46 -46.03
CA GLY A 352 -46.16 0.17 -45.41
C GLY A 352 -45.74 -0.95 -46.38
N ASN A 353 -44.61 -0.78 -47.05
CA ASN A 353 -43.90 -1.82 -47.78
C ASN A 353 -42.50 -1.95 -47.19
N GLU A 354 -42.05 -3.18 -46.94
CA GLU A 354 -40.72 -3.49 -46.41
C GLU A 354 -39.55 -3.06 -47.33
N ASN A 355 -39.87 -2.50 -48.51
CA ASN A 355 -38.95 -1.97 -49.53
C ASN A 355 -39.05 -0.44 -49.73
N ALA A 356 -39.54 0.32 -48.75
CA ALA A 356 -39.76 1.74 -48.93
C ALA A 356 -38.45 2.56 -48.97
N ALA A 357 -38.33 3.45 -49.96
CA ALA A 357 -37.18 4.33 -50.14
C ALA A 357 -37.04 5.33 -48.97
N TYR A 358 -35.83 5.48 -48.45
CA TYR A 358 -35.48 6.46 -47.43
C TYR A 358 -35.07 7.77 -48.10
N ASN A 359 -35.68 8.89 -47.70
CA ASN A 359 -35.19 10.22 -48.04
C ASN A 359 -34.20 10.65 -46.96
N ALA A 360 -32.97 10.96 -47.37
CA ALA A 360 -31.91 11.44 -46.51
C ALA A 360 -31.48 12.85 -46.93
N GLU A 361 -31.53 13.79 -45.99
CA GLU A 361 -31.08 15.17 -46.19
C GLU A 361 -29.83 15.41 -45.35
N PHE A 362 -28.80 16.03 -45.96
CA PHE A 362 -27.53 16.34 -45.31
C PHE A 362 -27.11 17.77 -45.62
N PHE A 363 -26.75 18.51 -44.58
CA PHE A 363 -26.24 19.87 -44.70
C PHE A 363 -24.89 19.97 -43.98
N LEU A 364 -23.96 20.71 -44.59
CA LEU A 364 -22.65 21.05 -44.02
C LEU A 364 -22.36 22.53 -44.30
N ASP A 365 -22.10 23.29 -43.24
CA ASP A 365 -21.69 24.70 -43.30
C ASP A 365 -20.39 24.88 -42.52
N SER A 366 -19.52 25.77 -42.99
CA SER A 366 -18.27 26.11 -42.34
C SER A 366 -17.93 27.58 -42.50
N LYS A 367 -17.51 28.23 -41.41
CA LYS A 367 -17.12 29.65 -41.39
C LYS A 367 -15.76 29.83 -40.73
N THR A 368 -14.90 30.64 -41.33
CA THR A 368 -13.59 31.02 -40.80
C THR A 368 -13.49 32.53 -40.61
N SER A 369 -12.65 32.97 -39.66
CA SER A 369 -12.26 34.39 -39.51
C SER A 369 -10.84 34.54 -38.99
#